data_AF-A0A3A8PN60-F1
#
_entry.id   AF-A0A3A8PN60-F1
#
_cell.length_a   1.000
_cell.length_b   1.000
_cell.length_c   1.000
_cell.angle_alpha   90.00
_cell.angle_beta   90.00
_cell.angle_gamma   90.00
#
_symmetry.space_group_name_H-M   'P 1'
#
loop_
_entity.id
_entity.type
_entity.pdbx_description
1 polymer ?
#
loop_
_entity_poly.entity_id
_entity_poly.type
_entity_poly.pdbx_seq_one_letter_code
_entity_poly.pdbx_strand_id
1 'polypeptide(L)'
;MRYFELAVLGDPNSGQWSGTYRAKRKWYVPSQLCPRCEAWGGMQAYPSVDLSSLPDNDSLAEIWPQAPEEVARRVALVRPFVPPALPLEPGCRLGPLVGTAHGHFGPVTVWPSWQVLVREDARDLLQSSGLQGIIPVRAELRTRRTKEQALYELEARPLAKLHPACIYDREPTCPFCGRHGFTLPPKRWLLGESVPTGLDLFGVEETTRIVVSERFVDTVNRLGPSDVVYREITVE
;
A
#
# COMPACT_ATOMS: atom_id res chain seq x y z
N MET A 1 -10.97 16.76 12.07
CA MET A 1 -11.18 15.40 11.53
C MET A 1 -10.06 14.53 12.05
N ARG A 2 -10.35 13.38 12.66
CA ARG A 2 -9.32 12.47 13.16
C ARG A 2 -8.81 11.54 12.04
N TYR A 3 -7.59 11.06 12.20
CA TYR A 3 -6.94 10.12 11.30
C TYR A 3 -6.43 8.91 12.06
N PHE A 4 -6.38 7.77 11.37
CA PHE A 4 -6.00 6.48 11.93
C PHE A 4 -5.02 5.76 11.01
N GLU A 5 -3.87 5.35 11.56
CA GLU A 5 -3.00 4.34 10.94
C GLU A 5 -3.71 2.98 11.00
N LEU A 6 -3.81 2.32 9.85
CA LEU A 6 -4.28 0.94 9.76
C LEU A 6 -3.17 -0.02 10.20
N ALA A 7 -3.49 -0.94 11.10
CA ALA A 7 -2.56 -1.95 11.57
C ALA A 7 -3.19 -3.35 11.62
N VAL A 8 -2.34 -4.36 11.48
CA VAL A 8 -2.71 -5.77 11.69
C VAL A 8 -3.07 -6.02 13.15
N LEU A 9 -3.85 -7.07 13.42
CA LEU A 9 -4.03 -7.58 14.79
C LEU A 9 -2.68 -8.01 15.39
N GLY A 10 -2.51 -7.78 16.69
CA GLY A 10 -1.30 -8.22 17.42
C GLY A 10 -1.19 -9.74 17.51
N ASP A 11 -2.32 -10.43 17.68
CA ASP A 11 -2.44 -11.88 17.55
C ASP A 11 -3.31 -12.20 16.31
N PRO A 12 -2.75 -12.73 15.22
CA PRO A 12 -3.52 -13.10 14.04
C PRO A 12 -4.63 -14.14 14.30
N ASN A 13 -4.53 -14.92 15.38
CA ASN A 13 -5.53 -15.93 15.74
C ASN A 13 -6.69 -15.37 16.57
N SER A 14 -6.60 -14.12 17.04
CA SER A 14 -7.68 -13.49 17.80
C SER A 14 -8.78 -12.90 16.91
N GLY A 15 -8.58 -12.93 15.58
CA GLY A 15 -9.56 -12.48 14.60
C GLY A 15 -10.70 -13.47 14.41
N GLN A 16 -11.86 -12.98 13.98
CA GLN A 16 -13.02 -13.81 13.64
C GLN A 16 -13.06 -14.20 12.15
N TRP A 17 -12.29 -13.50 11.31
CA TRP A 17 -12.23 -13.71 9.88
C TRP A 17 -11.08 -14.64 9.52
N SER A 18 -11.39 -15.66 8.71
CA SER A 18 -10.41 -16.67 8.27
C SER A 18 -9.80 -16.39 6.89
N GLY A 19 -10.15 -15.25 6.30
CA GLY A 19 -9.74 -14.84 4.96
C GLY A 19 -8.23 -14.70 4.86
N THR A 20 -7.61 -15.47 3.98
CA THR A 20 -6.20 -15.33 3.64
C THR A 20 -6.00 -15.48 2.14
N TYR A 21 -4.96 -14.84 1.62
CA TYR A 21 -4.67 -14.85 0.19
C TYR A 21 -3.17 -15.04 -0.07
N ARG A 22 -2.86 -15.64 -1.22
CA ARG A 22 -1.50 -15.76 -1.74
C ARG A 22 -1.50 -15.15 -3.13
N ALA A 23 -0.90 -13.97 -3.25
CA ALA A 23 -0.91 -13.23 -4.49
C ALA A 23 0.43 -12.54 -4.75
N LYS A 24 0.66 -12.26 -6.04
CA LYS A 24 1.73 -11.43 -6.55
C LYS A 24 1.11 -10.30 -7.37
N ARG A 25 1.90 -9.32 -7.72
CA ARG A 25 1.51 -8.24 -8.63
C ARG A 25 1.82 -8.66 -10.05
N LYS A 26 1.11 -8.06 -11.01
CA LYS A 26 1.40 -8.31 -12.43
C LYS A 26 2.78 -7.81 -12.83
N TRP A 27 3.16 -6.64 -12.31
CA TRP A 27 4.40 -5.99 -12.71
C TRP A 27 5.18 -5.41 -11.53
N TYR A 28 6.47 -5.22 -11.75
CA TYR A 28 7.45 -4.77 -10.77
C TYR A 28 8.49 -3.88 -11.43
N VAL A 29 8.82 -2.78 -10.75
CA VAL A 29 10.16 -2.21 -10.84
C VAL A 29 11.07 -3.13 -10.02
N PRO A 30 12.19 -3.63 -10.57
CA PRO A 30 13.06 -4.52 -9.81
C PRO A 30 13.63 -3.82 -8.60
N SER A 31 14.00 -4.63 -7.61
CA SER A 31 14.87 -4.17 -6.52
C SER A 31 16.22 -3.72 -7.09
N GLN A 32 17.00 -2.99 -6.31
CA GLN A 32 18.31 -2.51 -6.71
C GLN A 32 19.42 -3.25 -5.97
N LEU A 33 20.43 -3.70 -6.71
CA LEU A 33 21.67 -4.22 -6.17
C LEU A 33 22.68 -3.07 -6.01
N CYS A 34 22.89 -2.61 -4.79
CA CYS A 34 23.86 -1.58 -4.50
C CYS A 34 25.22 -2.20 -4.13
N PRO A 35 26.35 -1.72 -4.68
CA PRO A 35 27.68 -2.20 -4.31
C PRO A 35 28.07 -1.90 -2.85
N ARG A 36 27.32 -1.03 -2.15
CA ARG A 36 27.54 -0.68 -0.74
C ARG A 36 26.46 -1.19 0.21
N CYS A 37 25.20 -1.14 -0.21
CA CYS A 37 24.05 -1.45 0.65
C CYS A 37 23.44 -2.83 0.37
N GLU A 38 24.05 -3.62 -0.51
CA GLU A 38 23.52 -4.89 -1.02
C GLU A 38 22.17 -4.70 -1.75
N ALA A 39 21.41 -5.79 -1.89
CA ALA A 39 20.09 -5.77 -2.50
C ALA A 39 19.07 -5.05 -1.61
N TRP A 40 18.30 -4.12 -2.17
CA TRP A 40 17.21 -3.45 -1.46
C TRP A 40 16.08 -3.04 -2.42
N GLY A 41 14.88 -2.89 -1.88
CA GLY A 41 13.73 -2.36 -2.59
C GLY A 41 12.64 -1.95 -1.61
N GLY A 42 11.87 -0.93 -2.00
CA GLY A 42 10.69 -0.49 -1.27
C GLY A 42 9.55 -1.51 -1.36
N MET A 43 8.47 -1.22 -0.64
CA MET A 43 7.24 -2.03 -0.69
C MET A 43 6.05 -1.27 -1.28
N GLN A 44 6.30 -0.06 -1.82
CA GLN A 44 5.27 0.78 -2.38
C GLN A 44 4.55 0.09 -3.53
N ALA A 45 3.23 0.21 -3.55
CA ALA A 45 2.39 -0.41 -4.56
C ALA A 45 1.43 0.60 -5.21
N TYR A 46 1.26 0.48 -6.52
CA TYR A 46 0.24 1.21 -7.29
C TYR A 46 -0.64 0.21 -8.04
N PRO A 47 -1.65 -0.37 -7.37
CA PRO A 47 -2.54 -1.34 -7.99
C PRO A 47 -3.25 -0.82 -9.25
N SER A 48 -3.51 0.49 -9.34
CA SER A 48 -4.25 1.10 -10.45
C SER A 48 -3.41 1.28 -11.73
N VAL A 49 -2.09 1.08 -11.64
CA VAL A 49 -1.19 1.23 -12.77
C VAL A 49 -1.31 0.02 -13.69
N ASP A 50 -1.83 0.25 -14.90
CA ASP A 50 -1.94 -0.75 -15.94
C ASP A 50 -0.83 -0.61 -16.98
N LEU A 51 -0.02 -1.65 -17.12
CA LEU A 51 1.09 -1.74 -18.08
C LEU A 51 0.79 -2.71 -19.23
N SER A 52 -0.46 -3.14 -19.39
CA SER A 52 -0.87 -4.11 -20.42
C SER A 52 -0.53 -3.69 -21.85
N SER A 53 -0.40 -2.38 -22.11
CA SER A 53 -0.05 -1.83 -23.42
C SER A 53 1.45 -1.76 -23.71
N LEU A 54 2.31 -2.03 -22.73
CA LEU A 54 3.76 -2.02 -22.94
C LEU A 54 4.22 -3.27 -23.71
N PRO A 55 5.01 -3.11 -24.79
CA PRO A 55 5.75 -4.23 -25.36
C PRO A 55 6.75 -4.76 -24.31
N ASP A 56 7.01 -6.06 -24.30
CA ASP A 56 7.96 -6.73 -23.40
C ASP A 56 7.66 -6.58 -21.90
N ASN A 57 6.38 -6.67 -21.51
CA ASN A 57 5.96 -6.64 -20.11
C ASN A 57 6.57 -7.76 -19.25
N ASP A 58 7.06 -8.84 -19.86
CA ASP A 58 7.77 -9.94 -19.20
C ASP A 58 9.02 -9.45 -18.45
N SER A 59 9.68 -8.40 -18.97
CA SER A 59 10.81 -7.78 -18.28
C SER A 59 10.43 -7.15 -16.93
N LEU A 60 9.15 -6.88 -16.71
CA LEU A 60 8.59 -6.33 -15.47
C LEU A 60 7.91 -7.41 -14.61
N ALA A 61 7.97 -8.68 -14.98
CA ALA A 61 7.31 -9.77 -14.24
C ALA A 61 8.02 -10.13 -12.92
N GLU A 62 9.29 -9.75 -12.76
CA GLU A 62 10.11 -10.14 -11.62
C GLU A 62 10.71 -8.95 -10.87
N ILE A 63 10.73 -9.06 -9.53
CA ILE A 63 11.25 -8.04 -8.61
C ILE A 63 12.75 -8.18 -8.30
N TRP A 64 13.44 -9.17 -8.89
CA TRP A 64 14.81 -9.53 -8.53
C TRP A 64 15.77 -8.33 -8.62
N PRO A 65 16.73 -8.21 -7.68
CA PRO A 65 17.69 -7.10 -7.68
C PRO A 65 18.46 -6.98 -8.98
N GLN A 66 18.49 -5.77 -9.55
CA GLN A 66 19.24 -5.43 -10.76
C GLN A 66 20.25 -4.30 -10.48
N ALA A 67 21.20 -4.10 -11.40
CA ALA A 67 22.12 -2.97 -11.34
C ALA A 67 21.34 -1.61 -11.39
N PRO A 68 21.86 -0.53 -10.77
CA PRO A 68 21.17 0.77 -10.71
C PRO A 68 20.73 1.29 -12.08
N GLU A 69 21.53 1.08 -13.12
CA GLU A 69 21.25 1.52 -14.49
C GLU A 69 20.03 0.80 -15.08
N GLU A 70 19.90 -0.50 -14.83
CA GLU A 70 18.77 -1.30 -15.29
C GLU A 70 17.48 -0.95 -14.52
N VAL A 71 17.60 -0.67 -13.21
CA VAL A 71 16.48 -0.15 -12.41
C VAL A 71 16.01 1.19 -12.98
N ALA A 72 16.94 2.12 -13.24
CA ALA A 72 16.61 3.44 -13.81
C ALA A 72 15.94 3.32 -15.18
N ARG A 73 16.41 2.41 -16.04
CA ARG A 73 15.78 2.11 -17.34
C ARG A 73 14.34 1.63 -17.18
N ARG A 74 14.06 0.71 -16.24
CA ARG A 74 12.70 0.22 -15.98
C ARG A 74 11.80 1.25 -15.31
N VAL A 75 12.35 2.10 -14.43
CA VAL A 75 11.62 3.26 -13.90
C VAL A 75 11.21 4.19 -15.03
N ALA A 76 12.11 4.51 -15.97
CA ALA A 76 11.80 5.36 -17.11
C ALA A 76 10.72 4.75 -18.02
N LEU A 77 10.75 3.43 -18.23
CA LEU A 77 9.72 2.70 -18.99
C LEU A 77 8.33 2.79 -18.33
N VAL A 78 8.27 2.65 -17.01
CA VAL A 78 7.01 2.67 -16.23
C VAL A 78 6.49 4.09 -16.01
N ARG A 79 7.39 5.09 -15.91
CA ARG A 79 7.08 6.46 -15.50
C ARG A 79 5.85 7.08 -16.18
N PRO A 80 5.61 6.92 -17.50
CA PRO A 80 4.44 7.49 -18.16
C PRO A 80 3.08 7.01 -17.63
N PHE A 81 3.04 5.84 -16.99
CA PHE A 81 1.80 5.23 -16.49
C PHE A 81 1.48 5.59 -15.04
N VAL A 82 2.39 6.29 -14.36
CA VAL A 82 2.28 6.59 -12.93
C VAL A 82 2.29 8.10 -12.75
N PRO A 83 1.34 8.69 -12.00
CA PRO A 83 1.29 10.14 -11.78
C PRO A 83 2.66 10.73 -11.38
N PRO A 84 3.12 11.84 -12.00
CA PRO A 84 4.48 12.35 -11.81
C PRO A 84 4.85 12.67 -10.36
N ALA A 85 3.88 13.06 -9.55
CA ALA A 85 4.07 13.38 -8.13
C ALA A 85 4.33 12.13 -7.26
N LEU A 86 4.05 10.92 -7.75
CA LEU A 86 4.22 9.69 -6.97
C LEU A 86 5.63 9.10 -7.17
N PRO A 87 6.30 8.71 -6.07
CA PRO A 87 7.63 8.12 -6.14
C PRO A 87 7.61 6.76 -6.84
N LEU A 88 8.62 6.49 -7.65
CA LEU A 88 8.88 5.17 -8.23
C LEU A 88 10.23 4.68 -7.73
N GLU A 89 10.19 3.96 -6.61
CA GLU A 89 11.37 3.39 -5.98
C GLU A 89 11.73 2.01 -6.56
N PRO A 90 12.99 1.57 -6.42
CA PRO A 90 13.33 0.17 -6.65
C PRO A 90 12.40 -0.75 -5.85
N GLY A 91 11.97 -1.86 -6.43
CA GLY A 91 11.03 -2.79 -5.79
C GLY A 91 9.56 -2.38 -5.81
N CYS A 92 9.21 -1.23 -6.42
CA CYS A 92 7.83 -0.79 -6.56
C CYS A 92 6.98 -1.83 -7.30
N ARG A 93 5.75 -2.05 -6.81
CA ARG A 93 4.84 -3.09 -7.29
C ARG A 93 3.65 -2.47 -8.01
N LEU A 94 3.26 -3.01 -9.16
CA LEU A 94 2.33 -2.35 -10.07
C LEU A 94 1.22 -3.30 -10.53
N GLY A 95 0.04 -2.74 -10.75
CA GLY A 95 -1.12 -3.49 -11.21
C GLY A 95 -1.83 -4.30 -10.13
N PRO A 96 -2.92 -4.98 -10.49
CA PRO A 96 -3.73 -5.72 -9.53
C PRO A 96 -2.97 -6.90 -8.93
N LEU A 97 -3.42 -7.33 -7.75
CA LEU A 97 -3.01 -8.61 -7.18
C LEU A 97 -3.58 -9.75 -8.02
N VAL A 98 -2.76 -10.76 -8.30
CA VAL A 98 -3.13 -11.98 -9.01
C VAL A 98 -2.73 -13.17 -8.15
N GLY A 99 -3.65 -14.11 -7.93
CA GLY A 99 -3.36 -15.28 -7.13
C GLY A 99 -4.58 -16.04 -6.64
N THR A 100 -4.50 -16.55 -5.42
CA THR A 100 -5.57 -17.32 -4.79
C THR A 100 -5.98 -16.73 -3.45
N ALA A 101 -7.25 -16.89 -3.10
CA ALA A 101 -7.81 -16.54 -1.80
C ALA A 101 -8.69 -17.67 -1.27
N HIS A 102 -8.81 -17.74 0.05
CA HIS A 102 -9.67 -18.70 0.73
C HIS A 102 -10.09 -18.18 2.11
N GLY A 103 -11.18 -18.74 2.64
CA GLY A 103 -11.71 -18.33 3.94
C GLY A 103 -12.68 -17.16 3.82
N HIS A 104 -13.18 -16.66 4.95
CA HIS A 104 -14.13 -15.55 4.96
C HIS A 104 -13.41 -14.25 5.30
N PHE A 105 -13.52 -13.28 4.41
CA PHE A 105 -12.97 -11.94 4.59
C PHE A 105 -13.99 -11.03 5.28
N GLY A 106 -13.50 -10.24 6.22
CA GLY A 106 -14.26 -9.13 6.81
C GLY A 106 -14.45 -7.98 5.82
N PRO A 107 -15.21 -6.94 6.21
CA PRO A 107 -15.41 -5.75 5.38
C PRO A 107 -14.10 -5.10 4.94
N VAL A 108 -13.14 -5.03 5.86
CA VAL A 108 -11.76 -4.60 5.63
C VAL A 108 -10.80 -5.66 6.13
N THR A 109 -9.75 -5.93 5.36
CA THR A 109 -8.64 -6.82 5.72
C THR A 109 -7.33 -6.06 5.52
N VAL A 110 -6.55 -5.92 6.59
CA VAL A 110 -5.19 -5.37 6.54
C VAL A 110 -4.23 -6.51 6.75
N TRP A 111 -3.65 -6.98 5.65
CA TRP A 111 -2.62 -8.01 5.68
C TRP A 111 -1.89 -8.01 4.35
N PRO A 112 -0.54 -7.97 4.34
CA PRO A 112 0.31 -7.49 5.45
C PRO A 112 -0.01 -6.02 5.80
N SER A 113 0.69 -5.44 6.79
CA SER A 113 0.38 -4.09 7.32
C SER A 113 0.42 -2.93 6.30
N TRP A 114 0.94 -3.18 5.10
CA TRP A 114 1.03 -2.22 4.00
C TRP A 114 0.06 -2.50 2.85
N GLN A 115 -0.94 -3.35 3.08
CA GLN A 115 -1.93 -3.72 2.06
C GLN A 115 -3.33 -3.77 2.67
N VAL A 116 -4.28 -3.13 2.01
CA VAL A 116 -5.68 -3.06 2.46
C VAL A 116 -6.57 -3.66 1.40
N LEU A 117 -7.22 -4.77 1.72
CA LEU A 117 -8.28 -5.35 0.91
C LEU A 117 -9.64 -5.01 1.52
N VAL A 118 -10.62 -4.73 0.67
CA VAL A 118 -12.02 -4.58 1.05
C VAL A 118 -12.87 -5.52 0.23
N ARG A 119 -13.95 -5.98 0.86
CA ARG A 119 -14.99 -6.76 0.20
C ARG A 119 -15.83 -5.88 -0.72
N GLU A 120 -16.52 -6.49 -1.68
CA GLU A 120 -17.33 -5.76 -2.66
C GLU A 120 -18.36 -4.81 -2.06
N ASP A 121 -19.11 -5.24 -1.04
CA ASP A 121 -20.07 -4.40 -0.33
C ASP A 121 -19.42 -3.24 0.42
N ALA A 122 -18.24 -3.46 1.01
CA ALA A 122 -17.44 -2.40 1.61
C ALA A 122 -16.94 -1.40 0.57
N ARG A 123 -16.50 -1.87 -0.60
CA ARG A 123 -16.12 -1.02 -1.73
C ARG A 123 -17.29 -0.15 -2.17
N ASP A 124 -18.47 -0.73 -2.37
CA ASP A 124 -19.67 0.00 -2.79
C ASP A 124 -20.12 1.03 -1.75
N LEU A 125 -20.05 0.66 -0.46
CA LEU A 125 -20.37 1.57 0.63
C LEU A 125 -19.39 2.75 0.71
N LEU A 126 -18.08 2.49 0.59
CA LEU A 126 -17.05 3.54 0.58
C LEU A 126 -17.26 4.52 -0.58
N GLN A 127 -17.55 4.01 -1.79
CA GLN A 127 -17.80 4.83 -2.98
C GLN A 127 -19.08 5.66 -2.87
N SER A 128 -20.17 5.08 -2.37
CA SER A 128 -21.46 5.76 -2.22
C SER A 128 -21.50 6.76 -1.06
N SER A 129 -20.58 6.66 -0.09
CA SER A 129 -20.50 7.55 1.08
C SER A 129 -19.76 8.88 0.80
N GLY A 130 -19.36 9.15 -0.45
CA GLY A 130 -18.66 10.38 -0.82
C GLY A 130 -17.28 10.55 -0.19
N LEU A 131 -16.62 9.44 0.14
CA LEU A 131 -15.24 9.44 0.63
C LEU A 131 -14.28 9.79 -0.52
N GLN A 132 -13.26 10.58 -0.21
CA GLN A 132 -12.27 11.07 -1.15
C GLN A 132 -10.98 10.25 -1.06
N GLY A 133 -10.27 10.11 -2.18
CA GLY A 133 -9.01 9.34 -2.24
C GLY A 133 -9.20 7.82 -2.21
N ILE A 134 -10.43 7.31 -2.27
CA ILE A 134 -10.69 5.88 -2.36
C ILE A 134 -10.49 5.41 -3.81
N ILE A 135 -9.40 4.67 -4.04
CA ILE A 135 -9.06 4.09 -5.34
C ILE A 135 -9.12 2.57 -5.20
N PRO A 136 -10.29 1.95 -5.42
CA PRO A 136 -10.44 0.50 -5.34
C PRO A 136 -10.00 -0.14 -6.65
N VAL A 137 -9.14 -1.15 -6.55
CA VAL A 137 -8.67 -1.93 -7.69
C VAL A 137 -9.02 -3.38 -7.46
N ARG A 138 -9.72 -3.97 -8.42
CA ARG A 138 -10.17 -5.37 -8.30
C ARG A 138 -8.97 -6.30 -8.26
N ALA A 139 -8.90 -7.12 -7.21
CA ALA A 139 -7.91 -8.18 -7.12
C ALA A 139 -8.37 -9.39 -7.96
N GLU A 140 -7.45 -9.96 -8.72
CA GLU A 140 -7.64 -11.14 -9.57
C GLU A 140 -7.35 -12.42 -8.78
N LEU A 141 -8.09 -12.59 -7.67
CA LEU A 141 -7.92 -13.72 -6.76
C LEU A 141 -8.91 -14.82 -7.12
N ARG A 142 -8.38 -16.01 -7.39
CA ARG A 142 -9.18 -17.22 -7.58
C ARG A 142 -9.57 -17.77 -6.22
N THR A 143 -10.87 -17.85 -5.97
CA THR A 143 -11.43 -18.49 -4.79
C THR A 143 -11.87 -19.92 -5.14
N ARG A 144 -11.74 -20.85 -4.20
CA ARG A 144 -12.24 -22.22 -4.40
C ARG A 144 -13.77 -22.32 -4.27
N ARG A 145 -14.40 -21.31 -3.68
CA ARG A 145 -15.85 -21.27 -3.43
C ARG A 145 -16.53 -20.33 -4.41
N THR A 146 -17.56 -20.81 -5.07
CA THR A 146 -18.30 -20.12 -6.14
C THR A 146 -19.12 -18.90 -5.67
N LYS A 147 -19.23 -18.65 -4.37
CA LYS A 147 -20.04 -17.55 -3.78
C LYS A 147 -19.25 -16.51 -2.98
N GLU A 148 -17.91 -16.55 -2.99
CA GLU A 148 -17.13 -15.52 -2.29
C GLU A 148 -17.18 -14.20 -3.06
N GLN A 149 -17.46 -13.10 -2.34
CA GLN A 149 -17.49 -11.75 -2.90
C GLN A 149 -16.11 -11.35 -3.44
N ALA A 150 -16.11 -10.51 -4.47
CA ALA A 150 -14.87 -9.96 -5.01
C ALA A 150 -14.13 -9.14 -3.95
N LEU A 151 -12.80 -9.21 -3.98
CA LEU A 151 -11.92 -8.39 -3.16
C LEU A 151 -11.31 -7.28 -4.00
N TYR A 152 -11.21 -6.10 -3.41
CA TYR A 152 -10.63 -4.92 -4.00
C TYR A 152 -9.51 -4.42 -3.11
N GLU A 153 -8.37 -4.13 -3.68
CA GLU A 153 -7.32 -3.44 -2.96
C GLU A 153 -7.51 -1.93 -3.04
N LEU A 154 -7.31 -1.26 -1.91
CA LEU A 154 -7.29 0.20 -1.87
C LEU A 154 -5.86 0.70 -2.11
N GLU A 155 -5.66 1.48 -3.18
CA GLU A 155 -4.36 2.11 -3.45
C GLU A 155 -4.09 3.26 -2.48
N ALA A 156 -3.03 3.12 -1.68
CA ALA A 156 -2.56 4.16 -0.76
C ALA A 156 -1.38 4.93 -1.36
N ARG A 157 -1.67 6.10 -1.96
CA ARG A 157 -0.64 6.99 -2.51
C ARG A 157 0.09 7.71 -1.38
N PRO A 158 1.44 7.77 -1.37
CA PRO A 158 2.20 8.37 -0.29
C PRO A 158 2.15 9.89 -0.45
N LEU A 159 1.14 10.51 0.15
CA LEU A 159 0.81 11.93 -0.05
C LEU A 159 0.99 12.77 1.22
N ALA A 160 1.18 12.13 2.37
CA ALA A 160 1.49 12.79 3.63
C ALA A 160 2.92 12.47 4.05
N LYS A 161 3.50 13.32 4.88
CA LYS A 161 4.84 13.14 5.47
C LYS A 161 4.73 12.89 6.95
N LEU A 162 5.71 12.18 7.48
CA LEU A 162 5.94 12.15 8.92
C LEU A 162 6.41 13.52 9.39
N HIS A 163 5.98 13.93 10.57
CA HIS A 163 6.57 15.10 11.23
C HIS A 163 8.05 14.81 11.53
N PRO A 164 8.98 15.78 11.38
CA PRO A 164 10.41 15.56 11.60
C PRO A 164 10.75 14.93 12.96
N ALA A 165 10.06 15.33 14.02
CA ALA A 165 10.24 14.75 15.36
C ALA A 165 9.77 13.28 15.48
N CYS A 166 9.00 12.77 14.52
CA CYS A 166 8.57 11.37 14.46
C CYS A 166 9.62 10.45 13.81
N ILE A 167 10.78 10.97 13.41
CA ILE A 167 11.83 10.23 12.72
C ILE A 167 13.03 10.07 13.65
N TYR A 168 13.37 8.83 14.00
CA TYR A 168 14.50 8.49 14.87
C TYR A 168 15.60 7.81 14.06
N ASP A 169 16.85 7.94 14.49
CA ASP A 169 18.01 7.24 13.93
C ASP A 169 18.12 7.32 12.39
N ARG A 170 17.88 8.49 11.80
CA ARG A 170 17.96 8.65 10.34
C ARG A 170 19.37 8.32 9.85
N GLU A 171 19.46 7.28 9.03
CA GLU A 171 20.69 6.88 8.38
C GLU A 171 21.03 7.86 7.24
N PRO A 172 22.32 8.14 7.00
CA PRO A 172 22.73 8.92 5.83
C PRO A 172 22.27 8.26 4.53
N THR A 173 21.72 9.05 3.62
CA THR A 173 21.34 8.57 2.29
C THR A 173 22.56 8.05 1.53
N CYS A 174 22.47 6.80 1.04
CA CYS A 174 23.54 6.21 0.26
C CYS A 174 23.74 6.96 -1.06
N PRO A 175 24.94 7.47 -1.36
CA PRO A 175 25.17 8.25 -2.58
C PRO A 175 25.12 7.42 -3.87
N PHE A 176 25.17 6.08 -3.76
CA PHE A 176 25.13 5.17 -4.92
C PHE A 176 23.72 4.71 -5.30
N CYS A 177 22.83 4.62 -4.32
CA CYS A 177 21.50 4.06 -4.55
C CYS A 177 20.35 4.87 -3.98
N GLY A 178 20.60 5.93 -3.21
CA GLY A 178 19.55 6.70 -2.56
C GLY A 178 18.86 5.99 -1.38
N ARG A 179 19.26 4.73 -1.07
CA ARG A 179 18.75 4.02 0.11
C ARG A 179 19.05 4.83 1.35
N HIS A 180 18.03 4.99 2.17
CA HIS A 180 18.10 5.56 3.49
C HIS A 180 17.17 4.74 4.40
N GLY A 181 17.30 4.94 5.69
CA GLY A 181 16.52 4.27 6.69
C GLY A 181 16.31 5.19 7.88
N PHE A 182 15.29 4.89 8.66
CA PHE A 182 15.06 5.50 9.95
C PHE A 182 14.21 4.54 10.78
N THR A 183 14.30 4.71 12.10
CA THR A 183 13.37 4.11 13.03
C THR A 183 12.27 5.11 13.35
N LEU A 184 11.20 4.63 13.95
CA LEU A 184 10.06 5.46 14.28
C LEU A 184 9.65 5.18 15.74
N PRO A 185 9.20 6.19 16.52
CA PRO A 185 8.71 6.03 17.90
C PRO A 185 7.33 5.36 18.02
N PRO A 186 7.00 4.60 19.06
CA PRO A 186 5.71 3.90 19.18
C PRO A 186 4.45 4.73 18.83
N LYS A 187 4.43 6.00 19.25
CA LYS A 187 3.42 6.99 18.82
C LYS A 187 3.87 7.66 17.52
N ARG A 188 2.96 7.81 16.56
CA ARG A 188 3.25 8.40 15.25
C ARG A 188 2.53 9.73 15.14
N TRP A 189 3.11 10.66 14.38
CA TRP A 189 2.44 11.90 14.03
C TRP A 189 2.86 12.38 12.64
N LEU A 190 1.90 12.92 11.91
CA LEU A 190 2.05 13.44 10.55
C LEU A 190 2.38 14.92 10.60
N LEU A 191 3.12 15.38 9.59
CA LEU A 191 3.38 16.79 9.36
C LEU A 191 2.11 17.46 8.82
N GLY A 192 1.55 18.40 9.57
CA GLY A 192 0.23 18.98 9.35
C GLY A 192 0.04 19.58 7.96
N GLU A 193 0.99 20.39 7.51
CA GLU A 193 0.93 21.02 6.18
C GLU A 193 1.03 20.03 5.02
N SER A 194 1.49 18.80 5.27
CA SER A 194 1.58 17.76 4.24
C SER A 194 0.30 16.94 4.11
N VAL A 195 -0.59 16.96 5.11
CA VAL A 195 -1.78 16.11 5.10
C VAL A 195 -2.77 16.61 4.04
N PRO A 196 -3.12 15.80 3.03
CA PRO A 196 -4.04 16.23 1.97
C PRO A 196 -5.41 16.59 2.54
N THR A 197 -5.88 17.80 2.23
CA THR A 197 -7.18 18.27 2.71
C THR A 197 -8.31 17.41 2.14
N GLY A 198 -9.14 16.86 3.03
CA GLY A 198 -10.36 16.15 2.66
C GLY A 198 -10.18 14.71 2.18
N LEU A 199 -8.95 14.18 2.04
CA LEU A 199 -8.75 12.77 1.70
C LEU A 199 -9.07 11.84 2.88
N ASP A 200 -9.72 10.73 2.58
CA ASP A 200 -10.15 9.72 3.55
C ASP A 200 -9.24 8.47 3.56
N LEU A 201 -8.33 8.34 2.59
CA LEU A 201 -7.28 7.30 2.54
C LEU A 201 -6.05 7.85 1.82
N PHE A 202 -4.87 7.67 2.42
CA PHE A 202 -3.58 7.98 1.82
C PHE A 202 -2.46 7.17 2.50
N GLY A 203 -1.31 7.08 1.83
CA GLY A 203 -0.07 6.56 2.39
C GLY A 203 0.82 7.68 2.94
N VAL A 204 1.86 7.29 3.66
CA VAL A 204 2.87 8.21 4.21
C VAL A 204 4.21 7.99 3.52
N GLU A 205 4.79 9.06 2.97
CA GLU A 205 6.09 9.06 2.29
C GLU A 205 7.19 8.39 3.11
N GLU A 206 8.14 7.76 2.41
CA GLU A 206 9.27 7.00 2.98
C GLU A 206 8.84 5.85 3.93
N THR A 207 7.55 5.49 3.96
CA THR A 207 7.03 4.39 4.77
C THR A 207 6.03 3.55 3.98
N THR A 208 5.61 2.44 4.58
CA THR A 208 4.54 1.58 4.06
C THR A 208 3.22 1.79 4.81
N ARG A 209 3.09 2.89 5.55
CA ARG A 209 1.95 3.16 6.42
C ARG A 209 0.77 3.67 5.62
N ILE A 210 -0.42 3.19 5.97
CA ILE A 210 -1.68 3.59 5.36
C ILE A 210 -2.52 4.26 6.43
N VAL A 211 -2.99 5.46 6.12
CA VAL A 211 -3.77 6.32 7.01
C VAL A 211 -5.15 6.51 6.40
N VAL A 212 -6.17 6.43 7.25
CA VAL A 212 -7.57 6.66 6.89
C VAL A 212 -8.20 7.72 7.80
N SER A 213 -9.23 8.39 7.32
CA SER A 213 -9.99 9.34 8.14
C SER A 213 -10.97 8.61 9.09
N GLU A 214 -11.45 9.34 10.09
CA GLU A 214 -12.59 8.94 10.91
C GLU A 214 -13.83 8.56 10.08
N ARG A 215 -14.10 9.28 8.99
CA ARG A 215 -15.25 9.00 8.09
C ARG A 215 -15.11 7.63 7.43
N PHE A 216 -13.89 7.23 7.05
CA PHE A 216 -13.62 5.90 6.54
C PHE A 216 -13.93 4.84 7.60
N VAL A 217 -13.39 5.01 8.81
CA VAL A 217 -13.58 4.07 9.94
C VAL A 217 -15.06 3.90 10.27
N ASP A 218 -15.78 5.00 10.44
CA ASP A 218 -17.21 4.98 10.72
C ASP A 218 -17.99 4.31 9.60
N THR A 219 -17.59 4.53 8.35
CA THR A 219 -18.25 3.96 7.18
C THR A 219 -18.11 2.44 7.13
N VAL A 220 -16.89 1.91 7.30
CA VAL A 220 -16.67 0.46 7.21
C VAL A 220 -17.23 -0.29 8.42
N ASN A 221 -17.22 0.33 9.61
CA ASN A 221 -17.76 -0.28 10.82
C ASN A 221 -19.29 -0.48 10.77
N ARG A 222 -20.01 0.21 9.87
CA ARG A 222 -21.44 -0.06 9.61
C ARG A 222 -21.70 -1.46 9.03
N LEU A 223 -20.69 -2.09 8.43
CA LEU A 223 -20.79 -3.44 7.86
C LEU A 223 -20.45 -4.54 8.87
N GLY A 224 -20.18 -4.16 10.13
CA GLY A 224 -19.77 -5.07 11.19
C GLY A 224 -18.27 -5.03 11.47
N PRO A 225 -17.79 -5.95 12.31
CA PRO A 225 -16.43 -5.90 12.80
C PRO A 225 -15.41 -6.22 11.71
N SER A 226 -14.34 -5.45 11.67
CA SER A 226 -13.15 -5.73 10.86
C SER A 226 -12.02 -6.16 11.80
N ASP A 227 -11.24 -7.17 11.41
CA ASP A 227 -10.07 -7.63 12.17
C ASP A 227 -8.86 -6.71 11.90
N VAL A 228 -9.07 -5.42 12.13
CA VAL A 228 -8.15 -4.32 11.81
C VAL A 228 -8.04 -3.42 13.02
N VAL A 229 -6.81 -3.01 13.35
CA VAL A 229 -6.55 -2.03 14.40
C VAL A 229 -6.50 -0.64 13.78
N TYR A 230 -7.35 0.25 14.28
CA TYR A 230 -7.30 1.68 13.97
C TYR A 230 -6.51 2.39 15.05
N ARG A 231 -5.25 2.71 14.78
CA ARG A 231 -4.42 3.48 15.71
C ARG A 231 -4.51 4.96 15.36
N GLU A 232 -5.10 5.75 16.25
CA GLU A 232 -5.16 7.21 16.05
C GLU A 232 -3.74 7.78 15.86
N ILE A 233 -3.58 8.62 14.84
CA ILE A 233 -2.33 9.30 14.49
C ILE A 233 -2.53 10.80 14.62
N THR A 234 -1.62 11.46 15.33
CA THR A 234 -1.68 12.91 15.55
C THR A 234 -1.24 13.63 14.27
N VAL A 235 -1.82 14.80 14.02
CA VAL A 235 -1.43 15.69 12.93
C VAL A 235 -0.96 16.99 13.56
N GLU A 236 0.32 17.33 13.35
CA GLU A 236 1.00 18.49 13.96
C GLU A 236 1.66 19.37 12.91
#